data_AF-A1UPE6-F1
#
_entry.id   AF-A1UPE6-F1
#
_cell.length_a   1.000
_cell.length_b   1.000
_cell.length_c   1.000
_cell.angle_alpha   90.00
_cell.angle_beta   90.00
_cell.angle_gamma   90.00
#
_symmetry.space_group_name_H-M   'P 1'
#
loop_
_entity.id
_entity.type
_entity.pdbx_description
1 polymer ?
#
loop_
_entity_poly.entity_id
_entity_poly.type
_entity_poly.pdbx_seq_one_letter_code
_entity_poly.pdbx_strand_id
1 'polypeptide(L)'
;MGQYFNPVIVDPTGRPLAALNPATYGAGPKLSTHTRADSPLMTAVEILLTLDGGARLVWAGDYEDPDDDQDALYWLVEPQHFVCFAGLIDPDEPVTPNAEAPAALPAHRYICNPDKRQYLDKDHFGVDDYGIRRSPLPWLTAEGGLATQRRHTTWARDRIYLAAQHPGPGWTEVPALLWV
;
A
#
# COMPACT_ATOMS: atom_id res chain seq x y z
N MET A 1 -13.66 -2.06 -18.77
CA MET A 1 -13.57 -2.90 -17.57
C MET A 1 -12.86 -2.10 -16.48
N GLY A 2 -13.15 -2.37 -15.21
CA GLY A 2 -12.56 -1.66 -14.09
C GLY A 2 -11.20 -2.25 -13.73
N GLN A 3 -10.25 -1.40 -13.34
CA GLN A 3 -8.94 -1.82 -12.85
C GLN A 3 -9.02 -2.08 -11.35
N TYR A 4 -8.65 -3.28 -10.94
CA TYR A 4 -8.62 -3.76 -9.56
C TYR A 4 -7.19 -3.79 -9.03
N PHE A 5 -7.02 -3.60 -7.73
CA PHE A 5 -5.70 -3.61 -7.12
C PHE A 5 -5.66 -4.29 -5.77
N ASN A 6 -4.58 -5.00 -5.47
CA ASN A 6 -4.27 -5.52 -4.14
C ASN A 6 -2.94 -4.93 -3.62
N PRO A 7 -2.83 -4.49 -2.36
CA PRO A 7 -1.53 -4.28 -1.74
C PRO A 7 -0.83 -5.64 -1.55
N VAL A 8 0.41 -5.74 -2.02
CA VAL A 8 1.24 -6.96 -2.00
C VAL A 8 2.63 -6.61 -1.46
N ILE A 9 3.07 -7.37 -0.46
CA ILE A 9 4.48 -7.40 -0.05
C ILE A 9 5.20 -8.45 -0.89
N VAL A 10 6.32 -8.07 -1.49
CA VAL A 10 7.13 -8.96 -2.33
C VAL A 10 8.52 -9.21 -1.77
N ASP A 11 9.08 -10.37 -2.11
CA ASP A 11 10.47 -10.69 -1.83
C ASP A 11 11.42 -9.94 -2.79
N PRO A 12 12.76 -10.00 -2.59
CA PRO A 12 13.72 -9.37 -3.50
C PRO A 12 13.69 -9.89 -4.94
N THR A 13 13.09 -11.06 -5.19
CA THR A 13 12.90 -11.63 -6.53
C THR A 13 11.58 -11.18 -7.18
N GLY A 14 10.75 -10.45 -6.46
CA GLY A 14 9.47 -9.94 -6.93
C GLY A 14 8.28 -10.89 -6.72
N ARG A 15 8.44 -11.96 -5.94
CA ARG A 15 7.36 -12.92 -5.65
C ARG A 15 6.51 -12.47 -4.46
N PRO A 16 5.19 -12.72 -4.46
CA PRO A 16 4.33 -12.42 -3.32
C PRO A 16 4.79 -13.13 -2.04
N LEU A 17 4.85 -12.38 -0.94
CA LEU A 17 5.03 -12.89 0.41
C LEU A 17 3.76 -12.75 1.25
N ALA A 18 3.06 -11.63 1.09
CA ALA A 18 1.79 -11.34 1.74
C ALA A 18 0.97 -10.41 0.86
N ALA A 19 -0.35 -10.50 0.95
CA ALA A 19 -1.27 -9.62 0.26
C ALA A 19 -2.46 -9.26 1.15
N LEU A 20 -3.15 -8.18 0.80
CA LEU A 20 -4.41 -7.79 1.43
C LEU A 20 -5.48 -7.74 0.35
N ASN A 21 -6.67 -8.25 0.65
CA ASN A 21 -7.84 -8.05 -0.20
C ASN A 21 -8.54 -6.76 0.27
N PRO A 22 -8.62 -5.69 -0.55
CA PRO A 22 -9.26 -4.44 -0.14
C PRO A 22 -10.68 -4.59 0.40
N ALA A 23 -11.48 -5.50 -0.20
CA ALA A 23 -12.87 -5.72 0.19
C ALA A 23 -12.97 -6.21 1.64
N THR A 24 -12.08 -7.13 2.04
CA THR A 24 -11.98 -7.63 3.43
C THR A 24 -11.78 -6.50 4.45
N TYR A 25 -11.26 -5.34 4.05
CA TYR A 25 -11.01 -4.19 4.90
C TYR A 25 -11.93 -2.99 4.60
N GLY A 26 -13.08 -3.23 3.97
CA GLY A 26 -14.11 -2.21 3.69
C GLY A 26 -13.73 -1.21 2.60
N ALA A 27 -12.72 -1.52 1.78
CA ALA A 27 -12.31 -0.69 0.67
C ALA A 27 -12.82 -1.26 -0.67
N GLY A 28 -13.37 -0.39 -1.52
CA GLY A 28 -13.71 -0.77 -2.89
C GLY A 28 -12.45 -1.18 -3.68
N PRO A 29 -12.59 -1.86 -4.83
CA PRO A 29 -11.47 -2.54 -5.47
C PRO A 29 -10.57 -1.61 -6.31
N LYS A 30 -10.90 -0.33 -6.41
CA LYS A 30 -10.15 0.65 -7.24
C LYS A 30 -9.06 1.32 -6.43
N LEU A 31 -7.94 1.66 -7.05
CA LEU A 31 -6.82 2.32 -6.37
C LEU A 31 -7.20 3.61 -5.62
N SER A 32 -8.13 4.40 -6.16
CA SER A 32 -8.61 5.64 -5.53
C SER A 32 -9.32 5.43 -4.18
N THR A 33 -9.89 4.25 -3.93
CA THR A 33 -10.53 3.93 -2.64
C THR A 33 -9.51 3.47 -1.59
N HIS A 34 -8.31 3.06 -2.00
CA HIS A 34 -7.25 2.60 -1.11
C HIS A 34 -6.46 3.73 -0.46
N THR A 35 -6.64 4.97 -0.92
CA THR A 35 -5.83 6.12 -0.45
C THR A 35 -6.31 6.76 0.83
N ARG A 36 -7.41 6.28 1.43
CA ARG A 36 -7.88 6.78 2.72
C ARG A 36 -6.87 6.44 3.81
N ALA A 37 -6.18 7.45 4.34
CA ALA A 37 -5.06 7.25 5.25
C ALA A 37 -5.48 6.57 6.57
N ASP A 38 -6.67 6.89 7.06
CA ASP A 38 -7.20 6.40 8.33
C ASP A 38 -8.15 5.19 8.15
N SER A 39 -7.99 4.41 7.08
CA SER A 39 -8.82 3.23 6.79
C SER A 39 -8.25 1.93 7.37
N PRO A 40 -9.10 0.91 7.64
CA PRO A 40 -8.63 -0.40 8.06
C PRO A 40 -7.61 -1.02 7.10
N LEU A 41 -7.79 -0.82 5.78
CA LEU A 41 -6.84 -1.27 4.77
C LEU A 41 -5.46 -0.62 4.93
N MET A 42 -5.40 0.70 5.12
CA MET A 42 -4.13 1.39 5.31
C MET A 42 -3.45 0.97 6.62
N THR A 43 -4.23 0.78 7.69
CA THR A 43 -3.72 0.23 8.96
C THR A 43 -3.13 -1.16 8.76
N ALA A 44 -3.80 -2.05 8.02
CA ALA A 44 -3.29 -3.38 7.72
C ALA A 44 -1.98 -3.35 6.90
N VAL A 45 -1.87 -2.43 5.93
CA VAL A 45 -0.63 -2.20 5.17
C VAL A 45 0.48 -1.74 6.11
N GLU A 46 0.21 -0.76 6.98
CA GLU A 46 1.20 -0.27 7.94
C GLU A 46 1.66 -1.38 8.90
N ILE A 47 0.75 -2.24 9.38
CA ILE A 47 1.11 -3.42 10.18
C ILE A 47 2.12 -4.29 9.42
N LEU A 48 1.83 -4.67 8.18
CA LEU A 48 2.75 -5.48 7.38
C LEU A 48 4.12 -4.83 7.20
N LEU A 49 4.18 -3.51 6.99
CA LEU A 49 5.44 -2.78 6.86
C LEU A 49 6.27 -2.80 8.16
N THR A 50 5.64 -2.87 9.34
CA THR A 50 6.38 -2.95 10.62
C THR A 50 7.04 -4.30 10.88
N LEU A 51 6.60 -5.38 10.22
CA LEU A 51 7.09 -6.74 10.50
C LEU A 51 8.49 -7.02 9.95
N ASP A 52 8.89 -6.34 8.85
CA ASP A 52 10.16 -6.61 8.14
C ASP A 52 11.13 -5.41 8.14
N GLY A 53 10.66 -4.20 8.52
CA GLY A 53 11.52 -3.01 8.65
C GLY A 53 12.14 -2.49 7.34
N GLY A 54 11.72 -3.03 6.19
CA GLY A 54 12.20 -2.66 4.85
C GLY A 54 11.48 -3.44 3.74
N ALA A 55 10.20 -3.75 3.96
CA ALA A 55 9.40 -4.56 3.06
C ALA A 55 9.23 -3.88 1.69
N ARG A 56 9.10 -4.67 0.63
CA ARG A 56 8.84 -4.15 -0.72
C ARG A 56 7.36 -4.18 -0.99
N LEU A 57 6.75 -3.01 -1.13
CA LEU A 57 5.31 -2.87 -1.28
C LEU A 57 4.96 -2.54 -2.73
N VAL A 58 3.94 -3.23 -3.24
CA VAL A 58 3.34 -2.96 -4.55
C VAL A 58 1.82 -2.91 -4.39
N TRP A 59 1.17 -1.86 -4.90
CA TRP A 59 -0.27 -1.92 -5.19
C TRP A 59 -0.43 -2.56 -6.57
N ALA A 60 -0.57 -3.87 -6.60
CA ALA A 60 -0.57 -4.66 -7.83
C ALA A 60 -1.93 -4.57 -8.52
N GLY A 61 -1.94 -4.07 -9.75
CA GLY A 61 -3.12 -4.01 -10.61
C GLY A 61 -3.38 -5.31 -11.36
N ASP A 62 -4.65 -5.60 -11.66
CA ASP A 62 -5.09 -6.81 -12.40
C ASP A 62 -4.86 -6.77 -13.91
N TYR A 63 -4.42 -5.62 -14.44
CA TYR A 63 -4.05 -5.48 -15.84
C TYR A 63 -2.56 -5.76 -16.03
N GLU A 64 -2.27 -6.57 -17.04
CA GLU A 64 -0.92 -6.82 -17.55
C GLU A 64 -0.26 -5.51 -18.00
N ASP A 65 1.05 -5.43 -17.81
CA ASP A 65 1.86 -4.46 -18.52
C ASP A 65 2.03 -4.97 -19.95
N PRO A 66 1.56 -4.26 -20.99
CA PRO A 66 1.65 -4.73 -22.37
C PRO A 66 3.09 -4.96 -22.86
N ASP A 67 4.10 -4.47 -22.12
CA ASP A 67 5.50 -4.55 -22.47
C ASP A 67 6.27 -5.71 -21.78
N ASP A 68 5.60 -6.56 -20.96
CA ASP A 68 6.20 -7.71 -20.26
C ASP A 68 5.40 -9.00 -20.50
N ASP A 69 6.07 -10.09 -20.89
CA ASP A 69 5.46 -11.42 -21.10
C ASP A 69 5.14 -12.14 -19.77
N GLN A 70 5.08 -11.42 -18.66
CA GLN A 70 4.82 -11.93 -17.32
C GLN A 70 3.42 -11.59 -16.85
N ASP A 71 2.77 -12.56 -16.20
CA ASP A 71 1.49 -12.33 -15.53
C ASP A 71 1.62 -11.16 -14.55
N ALA A 72 0.62 -10.27 -14.54
CA ALA A 72 0.57 -9.18 -13.57
C ALA A 72 0.68 -9.74 -12.14
N LEU A 73 1.45 -9.07 -11.27
CA LEU A 73 1.67 -9.52 -9.88
C LEU A 73 0.36 -9.84 -9.14
N TYR A 74 -0.73 -9.16 -9.48
CA TYR A 74 -2.08 -9.42 -8.98
C TYR A 74 -2.50 -10.88 -9.16
N TRP A 75 -2.23 -11.49 -10.32
CA TRP A 75 -2.60 -12.86 -10.65
C TRP A 75 -1.70 -13.91 -10.02
N LEU A 76 -0.51 -13.51 -9.55
CA LEU A 76 0.41 -14.39 -8.81
C LEU A 76 0.02 -14.55 -7.33
N VAL A 77 -0.93 -13.74 -6.84
CA VAL A 77 -1.38 -13.81 -5.44
C VAL A 77 -2.34 -15.00 -5.24
N GLU A 78 -1.83 -16.06 -4.64
CA GLU A 78 -2.62 -17.21 -4.18
C GLU A 78 -3.33 -16.98 -2.83
N PRO A 79 -4.38 -17.77 -2.50
CA PRO A 79 -5.14 -17.65 -1.26
C PRO A 79 -4.31 -17.61 0.02
N GLN A 80 -3.23 -18.39 0.11
CA GLN A 80 -2.39 -18.42 1.31
C GLN A 80 -1.62 -17.12 1.59
N HIS A 81 -1.49 -16.23 0.60
CA HIS A 81 -0.81 -14.96 0.78
C HIS A 81 -1.71 -13.92 1.46
N PHE A 82 -3.04 -14.08 1.42
CA PHE A 82 -3.94 -13.09 1.97
C PHE A 82 -3.91 -13.09 3.50
N VAL A 83 -3.53 -11.95 4.06
CA VAL A 83 -3.53 -11.71 5.50
C VAL A 83 -4.83 -11.01 5.90
N CYS A 84 -5.49 -11.56 6.92
CA CYS A 84 -6.77 -11.11 7.45
C CYS A 84 -6.60 -10.83 8.95
N PHE A 85 -6.33 -9.58 9.30
CA PHE A 85 -6.10 -9.17 10.68
C PHE A 85 -7.39 -9.09 11.49
N ALA A 86 -7.47 -9.82 12.58
CA ALA A 86 -8.58 -9.71 13.54
C ALA A 86 -8.79 -8.25 13.99
N GLY A 87 -10.04 -7.80 14.01
CA GLY A 87 -10.42 -6.43 14.43
C GLY A 87 -10.30 -5.36 13.33
N LEU A 88 -9.73 -5.69 12.16
CA LEU A 88 -9.69 -4.80 10.99
C LEU A 88 -10.57 -5.26 9.83
N ILE A 89 -11.08 -6.50 9.89
CA ILE A 89 -11.99 -7.06 8.88
C ILE A 89 -13.32 -6.30 8.95
N ASP A 90 -13.86 -5.97 7.78
CA ASP A 90 -15.20 -5.41 7.64
C ASP A 90 -16.24 -6.38 8.26
N PRO A 91 -17.10 -5.92 9.20
CA PRO A 91 -18.11 -6.78 9.82
C PRO A 91 -19.04 -7.51 8.85
N ASP A 92 -19.23 -6.99 7.64
CA ASP A 92 -20.10 -7.59 6.62
C ASP A 92 -19.37 -8.62 5.73
N GLU A 93 -18.05 -8.76 5.87
CA GLU A 93 -17.24 -9.71 5.09
C GLU A 93 -17.17 -11.09 5.77
N PRO A 94 -17.56 -12.19 5.08
CA PRO A 94 -17.61 -13.53 5.65
C PRO A 94 -16.23 -14.20 5.67
N VAL A 95 -15.22 -13.53 6.21
CA VAL A 95 -13.82 -13.98 6.23
C VAL A 95 -13.37 -14.24 7.67
N THR A 96 -12.80 -15.42 7.91
CA THR A 96 -12.18 -15.74 9.19
C THR A 96 -10.78 -15.10 9.27
N PRO A 97 -10.46 -14.37 10.36
CA PRO A 97 -9.11 -13.84 10.54
C PRO A 97 -8.07 -14.95 10.61
N ASN A 98 -6.89 -14.69 10.04
CA ASN A 98 -5.75 -15.62 10.06
C ASN A 98 -4.48 -14.98 10.65
N ALA A 99 -4.56 -13.73 11.11
CA ALA A 99 -3.49 -13.02 11.78
C ALA A 99 -4.04 -12.13 12.90
N GLU A 100 -3.21 -11.89 13.92
CA GLU A 100 -3.50 -10.91 14.97
C GLU A 100 -2.78 -9.60 14.66
N ALA A 101 -3.49 -8.48 14.79
CA ALA A 101 -2.86 -7.18 14.77
C ALA A 101 -2.05 -6.98 16.07
N PRO A 102 -0.90 -6.28 16.03
CA PRO A 102 -0.18 -5.91 17.24
C PRO A 102 -1.09 -5.14 18.20
N ALA A 103 -1.02 -5.46 19.50
CA ALA A 103 -1.84 -4.81 20.53
C ALA A 103 -1.65 -3.27 20.58
N ALA A 104 -0.47 -2.79 20.18
CA ALA A 104 -0.21 -1.38 19.95
C ALA A 104 0.76 -1.23 18.77
N LEU A 105 0.39 -0.39 17.81
CA LEU A 105 1.32 0.06 16.79
C LEU A 105 2.08 1.28 17.32
N PRO A 106 3.41 1.34 17.16
CA PRO A 106 4.14 2.56 17.43
C PRO A 106 3.56 3.70 16.58
N ALA A 107 3.49 4.89 17.14
CA ALA A 107 3.07 6.07 16.40
C ALA A 107 4.14 6.42 15.35
N HIS A 108 3.97 5.91 14.14
CA HIS A 108 4.81 6.24 13.00
C HIS A 108 4.21 7.44 12.27
N ARG A 109 5.01 8.51 12.15
CA ARG A 109 4.67 9.72 11.42
C ARG A 109 5.15 9.67 9.97
N TYR A 110 6.27 9.01 9.71
CA TYR A 110 6.93 9.02 8.41
C TYR A 110 6.86 7.66 7.72
N ILE A 111 6.65 7.68 6.40
CA ILE A 111 6.80 6.52 5.51
C ILE A 111 8.02 6.78 4.64
N CYS A 112 9.03 5.93 4.74
CA CYS A 112 10.35 6.18 4.18
C CYS A 112 10.68 5.17 3.07
N ASN A 113 11.18 5.70 1.96
CA ASN A 113 11.80 4.94 0.88
C ASN A 113 13.33 5.19 0.89
N PRO A 114 14.14 4.29 1.49
CA PRO A 114 15.59 4.42 1.54
C PRO A 114 16.27 4.25 0.18
N ASP A 115 15.65 3.55 -0.78
CA ASP A 115 16.24 3.35 -2.11
C ASP A 115 16.32 4.66 -2.88
N LYS A 116 15.38 5.58 -2.63
CA LYS A 116 15.35 6.92 -3.24
C LYS A 116 15.70 8.06 -2.30
N ARG A 117 15.88 7.76 -1.00
CA ARG A 117 16.02 8.75 0.07
C ARG A 117 14.85 9.74 0.07
N GLN A 118 13.65 9.21 -0.10
CA GLN A 118 12.42 9.98 -0.12
C GLN A 118 11.51 9.58 1.03
N TYR A 119 10.65 10.49 1.48
CA TYR A 119 9.72 10.19 2.56
C TYR A 119 8.36 10.88 2.38
N LEU A 120 7.37 10.36 3.09
CA LEU A 120 6.08 10.98 3.28
C LEU A 120 5.92 11.37 4.75
N ASP A 121 5.45 12.57 5.01
CA ASP A 121 5.00 12.99 6.33
C ASP A 121 3.48 12.84 6.43
N LYS A 122 3.01 11.95 7.30
CA LYS A 122 1.57 11.69 7.49
C LYS A 122 0.82 12.94 7.98
N ASP A 123 1.48 13.84 8.69
CA ASP A 123 0.86 15.09 9.17
C ASP A 123 0.62 16.08 8.01
N HIS A 124 1.29 15.90 6.87
CA HIS A 124 1.13 16.73 5.67
C HIS A 124 0.21 16.10 4.62
N PHE A 125 -0.46 14.98 4.92
CA PHE A 125 -1.44 14.39 4.02
C PHE A 125 -2.59 15.36 3.74
N GLY A 126 -2.84 15.62 2.45
CA GLY A 126 -3.95 16.44 2.00
C GLY A 126 -5.29 15.83 2.40
N VAL A 127 -6.27 16.71 2.62
CA VAL A 127 -7.66 16.35 2.90
C VAL A 127 -8.48 16.64 1.65
N ASP A 128 -9.32 15.69 1.22
CA ASP A 128 -10.20 15.90 0.07
C ASP A 128 -11.50 16.67 0.43
N ASP A 129 -12.33 16.94 -0.57
CA ASP A 129 -13.61 17.65 -0.40
C ASP A 129 -14.61 16.97 0.54
N TYR A 130 -14.37 15.69 0.89
CA TYR A 130 -15.18 14.92 1.83
C TYR A 130 -14.57 14.89 3.24
N GLY A 131 -13.50 15.66 3.49
CA GLY A 131 -12.84 15.68 4.79
C GLY A 131 -11.94 14.47 5.06
N ILE A 132 -11.59 13.69 4.02
CA ILE A 132 -10.80 12.46 4.18
C ILE A 132 -9.32 12.74 3.90
N ARG A 133 -8.45 12.39 4.86
CA ARG A 133 -7.00 12.42 4.66
C ARG A 133 -6.57 11.38 3.63
N ARG A 134 -5.76 11.80 2.67
CA ARG A 134 -5.32 10.96 1.55
C ARG A 134 -3.83 10.66 1.61
N SER A 135 -3.50 9.37 1.73
CA SER A 135 -2.14 8.86 1.57
C SER A 135 -1.80 8.74 0.08
N PRO A 136 -0.66 9.29 -0.36
CA PRO A 136 -0.16 9.09 -1.72
C PRO A 136 0.48 7.70 -1.91
N LEU A 137 0.71 6.94 -0.84
CA LEU A 137 1.43 5.66 -0.87
C LEU A 137 0.87 4.69 -1.94
N PRO A 138 -0.46 4.46 -2.05
CA PRO A 138 -0.97 3.53 -3.07
C PRO A 138 -0.63 3.93 -4.49
N TRP A 139 -0.61 5.23 -4.80
CA TRP A 139 -0.23 5.72 -6.12
C TRP A 139 1.27 5.62 -6.36
N LEU A 140 2.09 5.87 -5.35
CA LEU A 140 3.54 5.79 -5.48
C LEU A 140 4.00 4.34 -5.71
N THR A 141 3.31 3.36 -5.13
CA THR A 141 3.68 1.94 -5.19
C THR A 141 2.84 1.12 -6.17
N ALA A 142 1.96 1.72 -6.97
CA ALA A 142 1.12 0.97 -7.89
C ALA A 142 1.89 0.41 -9.10
N GLU A 143 1.52 -0.79 -9.55
CA GLU A 143 1.95 -1.39 -10.83
C GLU A 143 0.73 -1.90 -11.60
N GLY A 144 0.85 -2.01 -12.93
CA GLY A 144 -0.19 -2.55 -13.82
C GLY A 144 -1.31 -1.57 -14.14
N GLY A 145 -1.85 -1.69 -15.35
CA GLY A 145 -3.03 -1.01 -15.93
C GLY A 145 -3.02 0.51 -16.12
N LEU A 146 -4.11 1.04 -16.68
CA LEU A 146 -4.17 2.41 -17.23
C LEU A 146 -3.92 3.52 -16.20
N ALA A 147 -4.27 3.29 -14.92
CA ALA A 147 -4.07 4.28 -13.87
C ALA A 147 -2.57 4.49 -13.53
N THR A 148 -1.69 3.56 -13.90
CA THR A 148 -0.24 3.63 -13.65
C THR A 148 0.55 4.08 -14.88
N GLN A 149 0.08 3.78 -16.10
CA GLN A 149 0.75 4.11 -17.38
C GLN A 149 1.08 5.60 -17.62
N ARG A 150 0.47 6.53 -16.88
CA ARG A 150 0.73 7.99 -17.00
C ARG A 150 1.02 8.69 -15.67
N ARG A 151 1.15 7.93 -14.59
CA ARG A 151 1.39 8.48 -13.25
C ARG A 151 2.77 8.06 -12.78
N HIS A 152 3.39 8.89 -11.96
CA HIS A 152 4.71 8.63 -11.40
C HIS A 152 4.62 7.56 -10.30
N THR A 153 4.44 6.30 -10.68
CA THR A 153 4.56 5.12 -9.80
C THR A 153 6.03 4.85 -9.53
N THR A 154 6.64 5.70 -8.71
CA THR A 154 8.11 5.71 -8.57
C THR A 154 8.62 4.81 -7.49
N TRP A 155 7.78 4.28 -6.59
CA TRP A 155 8.18 3.53 -5.39
C TRP A 155 7.80 2.05 -5.42
N ALA A 156 7.15 1.57 -6.49
CA ALA A 156 6.79 0.17 -6.57
C ALA A 156 8.05 -0.72 -6.46
N ARG A 157 7.97 -1.76 -5.63
CA ARG A 157 9.06 -2.71 -5.31
C ARG A 157 10.27 -2.13 -4.59
N ASP A 158 10.31 -0.83 -4.32
CA ASP A 158 11.32 -0.27 -3.43
C ASP A 158 11.07 -0.74 -1.99
N ARG A 159 12.12 -0.72 -1.18
CA ARG A 159 12.01 -0.94 0.26
C ARG A 159 11.23 0.23 0.86
N ILE A 160 10.28 -0.08 1.74
CA ILE A 160 9.48 0.88 2.48
C ILE A 160 9.52 0.51 3.96
N TYR A 161 9.72 1.51 4.82
CA TYR A 161 9.63 1.34 6.27
C TYR A 161 8.94 2.52 6.94
N LEU A 162 8.44 2.30 8.15
CA LEU A 162 7.77 3.31 8.95
C LEU A 162 8.72 3.87 10.01
N ALA A 163 8.67 5.18 10.27
CA ALA A 163 9.50 5.84 11.26
C ALA A 163 8.70 6.82 12.13
N ALA A 164 9.02 6.87 13.42
CA ALA A 164 8.46 7.86 14.35
C ALA A 164 9.13 9.23 14.21
N GLN A 165 10.41 9.25 13.81
CA GLN A 165 11.23 10.46 13.68
C GLN A 165 11.57 10.71 12.21
N HIS A 166 11.81 11.98 11.89
CA HIS A 166 12.24 12.40 10.56
C HIS A 166 13.52 11.64 10.15
N PRO A 167 13.66 11.15 8.91
CA PRO A 167 14.76 10.28 8.49
C PRO A 167 16.14 10.98 8.40
N GLY A 168 16.16 12.29 8.60
CA GLY A 168 17.37 13.11 8.76
C GLY A 168 17.68 14.00 7.55
N PRO A 169 18.76 14.79 7.61
CA PRO A 169 19.13 15.70 6.53
C PRO A 169 19.46 14.94 5.23
N GLY A 170 19.12 15.51 4.09
CA GLY A 170 19.36 14.92 2.77
C GLY A 170 18.35 13.86 2.33
N TRP A 171 17.19 13.79 3.01
CA TRP A 171 16.01 13.10 2.51
C TRP A 171 15.04 14.12 1.91
N THR A 172 14.35 13.72 0.84
CA THR A 172 13.40 14.58 0.12
C THR A 172 11.98 14.20 0.46
N GLU A 173 11.17 15.15 0.94
CA GLU A 173 9.74 14.93 1.11
C GLU A 173 9.07 14.81 -0.26
N VAL A 174 8.24 13.78 -0.46
CA VAL A 174 7.43 13.67 -1.67
C VAL A 174 6.18 14.52 -1.48
N PRO A 175 5.89 15.47 -2.40
CA PRO A 175 4.73 16.32 -2.29
C PRO A 175 3.42 15.52 -2.23
N ALA A 176 2.49 15.94 -1.37
CA ALA A 176 1.15 15.36 -1.29
C ALA A 176 0.26 15.63 -2.53
N LEU A 177 0.74 16.46 -3.48
CA LEU A 177 -0.03 17.00 -4.62
C LEU A 177 -0.32 16.02 -5.76
N LEU A 178 -0.30 14.70 -5.55
CA LEU A 178 -0.70 13.72 -6.58
C LEU A 178 -2.22 13.73 -6.90
N TRP A 179 -2.95 14.78 -6.49
CA TRP A 179 -4.40 14.90 -6.54
C TRP A 179 -4.92 16.09 -7.35
N VAL A 180 -4.10 16.68 -8.23
CA VAL A 180 -4.55 17.66 -9.24
C VAL A 180 -4.79 16.97 -10.58
#